data_AF-A0A2R6DD99-F1
#
_entry.id   AF-A0A2R6DD99-F1
#
_cell.length_a   1.000
_cell.length_b   1.000
_cell.length_c   1.000
_cell.angle_alpha   90.00
_cell.angle_beta   90.00
_cell.angle_gamma   90.00
#
_symmetry.space_group_name_H-M   'P 1'
#
loop_
_entity.id
_entity.type
_entity.pdbx_description
1 polymer ?
#
loop_
_entity_poly.entity_id
_entity_poly.type
_entity_poly.pdbx_seq_one_letter_code
_entity_poly.pdbx_strand_id
1 'polypeptide(L)'
;MNVSRRTLLGTAGALAVGTAGCTDSPVDADGGPTGTETARDLPENCPTSQDLGVEWPAELDAAAAESFLEAYENAYYREVVVDYEPESRVDEYGLEAGVTDGPTAVEDGYEVALSGSGGVYRPTLHLSATTAEPPPAADTVPVGEVDDGRLRDLLETAAAEGEAEHHVEPPGRTVDRYIELVASLSGDFEPLEAPGDSGTAYFDVDGTGVELVVQADSFHGDYWWEARYYVDEHVVRRVDDAEGDPRENGDLLECREAA
;
A
#
# COMPACT_ATOMS: atom_id res chain seq x y z
N MET A 1 -7.85 12.35 17.60
CA MET A 1 -8.84 11.27 17.65
C MET A 1 -10.11 11.74 16.95
N ASN A 2 -10.19 11.56 15.63
CA ASN A 2 -11.39 11.83 14.86
C ASN A 2 -11.92 10.50 14.32
N VAL A 3 -12.89 9.94 15.03
CA VAL A 3 -13.67 8.79 14.58
C VAL A 3 -14.80 9.35 13.72
N SER A 4 -14.73 9.16 12.40
CA SER A 4 -15.85 9.52 11.53
C SER A 4 -16.81 8.34 11.44
N ARG A 5 -17.95 8.48 12.12
CA ARG A 5 -19.07 7.54 12.17
C ARG A 5 -19.82 7.57 10.82
N ARG A 6 -20.00 6.42 10.15
CA ARG A 6 -21.08 6.25 9.17
C ARG A 6 -22.20 5.39 9.76
N THR A 7 -23.34 6.05 9.87
CA THR A 7 -24.61 5.62 10.43
C THR A 7 -25.29 4.60 9.50
N LEU A 8 -25.57 3.39 10.01
CA LEU A 8 -26.51 2.44 9.41
C LEU A 8 -27.95 2.90 9.71
N LEU A 9 -28.74 3.12 8.67
CA LEU A 9 -30.19 3.28 8.75
C LEU A 9 -30.85 2.08 8.09
N GLY A 10 -31.27 1.12 8.92
CA GLY A 10 -32.22 0.10 8.55
C GLY A 10 -33.64 0.66 8.57
N THR A 11 -34.41 0.34 7.55
CA THR A 11 -35.87 0.45 7.59
C THR A 11 -36.50 -0.84 7.10
N ALA A 12 -37.10 -1.57 8.04
CA ALA A 12 -38.06 -2.62 7.78
C ALA A 12 -39.41 -1.98 7.39
N GLY A 13 -40.07 -2.54 6.38
CA GLY A 13 -41.44 -2.23 6.00
C GLY A 13 -42.09 -3.45 5.35
N ALA A 14 -43.12 -3.98 6.00
CA ALA A 14 -43.69 -5.30 5.75
C ALA A 14 -44.71 -5.36 4.60
N LEU A 15 -44.72 -6.54 3.94
CA LEU A 15 -45.85 -7.34 3.43
C LEU A 15 -47.10 -6.63 2.85
N ALA A 16 -47.38 -6.95 1.58
CA ALA A 16 -48.75 -7.20 1.11
C ALA A 16 -48.76 -8.36 0.10
N VAL A 17 -49.49 -9.42 0.43
CA VAL A 17 -49.82 -10.57 -0.44
C VAL A 17 -51.11 -10.23 -1.19
N GLY A 18 -51.21 -10.57 -2.49
CA GLY A 18 -52.49 -10.43 -3.19
C GLY A 18 -52.53 -10.86 -4.67
N THR A 19 -52.80 -12.14 -4.88
CA THR A 19 -53.63 -12.73 -5.96
C THR A 19 -53.09 -12.97 -7.37
N ALA A 20 -53.45 -14.17 -7.84
CA ALA A 20 -53.16 -14.83 -9.10
C ALA A 20 -53.84 -14.22 -10.33
N GLY A 21 -53.30 -14.54 -11.51
CA GLY A 21 -53.95 -14.36 -12.80
C GLY A 21 -53.11 -14.88 -13.96
N CYS A 22 -53.18 -16.19 -14.24
CA CYS A 22 -52.79 -16.74 -15.53
C CYS A 22 -53.84 -16.40 -16.58
N THR A 23 -53.46 -15.81 -17.71
CA THR A 23 -54.19 -15.94 -18.98
C THR A 23 -53.22 -15.88 -20.15
N ASP A 24 -53.47 -16.77 -21.10
CA ASP A 24 -52.80 -17.02 -22.37
C ASP A 24 -52.46 -15.79 -23.23
N SER A 25 -51.39 -15.96 -24.02
CA SER A 25 -50.95 -15.10 -25.12
C SER A 25 -52.04 -14.77 -26.15
N PRO A 26 -51.81 -13.72 -26.95
CA PRO A 26 -51.72 -13.96 -28.38
C PRO A 26 -50.46 -13.38 -29.01
N VAL A 27 -50.03 -14.13 -30.02
CA VAL A 27 -48.98 -13.85 -30.98
C VAL A 27 -49.37 -12.61 -31.80
N ASP A 28 -48.51 -11.60 -31.85
CA ASP A 28 -48.50 -10.62 -32.92
C ASP A 28 -47.16 -10.70 -33.65
N ALA A 29 -47.24 -11.11 -34.92
CA ALA A 29 -46.19 -11.01 -35.89
C ALA A 29 -46.40 -9.71 -36.67
N ASP A 30 -45.46 -8.76 -36.60
CA ASP A 30 -44.93 -8.03 -37.76
C ASP A 30 -43.94 -6.92 -37.34
N GLY A 31 -42.72 -7.02 -37.88
CA GLY A 31 -41.98 -5.87 -38.43
C GLY A 31 -41.24 -4.90 -37.49
N GLY A 32 -39.92 -5.08 -37.36
CA GLY A 32 -39.00 -3.98 -37.05
C GLY A 32 -37.64 -4.42 -36.47
N PRO A 33 -36.49 -4.06 -37.06
CA PRO A 33 -35.18 -4.37 -36.50
C PRO A 33 -34.74 -3.24 -35.57
N THR A 34 -34.97 -3.38 -34.27
CA THR A 34 -34.36 -2.51 -33.26
C THR A 34 -34.12 -3.30 -31.99
N GLY A 35 -33.14 -4.21 -32.05
CA GLY A 35 -32.44 -4.62 -30.83
C GLY A 35 -31.49 -3.48 -30.48
N THR A 36 -31.98 -2.52 -29.70
CA THR A 36 -31.11 -1.72 -28.83
C THR A 36 -30.26 -2.70 -28.03
N GLU A 37 -28.94 -2.52 -28.04
CA GLU A 37 -28.02 -3.15 -27.09
C GLU A 37 -28.64 -2.97 -25.71
N THR A 38 -29.16 -4.06 -25.14
CA THR A 38 -29.71 -4.04 -23.80
C THR A 38 -28.54 -3.78 -22.88
N ALA A 39 -28.50 -2.56 -22.31
CA ALA A 39 -27.64 -2.24 -21.18
C ALA A 39 -27.70 -3.41 -20.20
N ARG A 40 -26.56 -4.07 -20.00
CA ARG A 40 -26.49 -5.22 -19.11
C ARG A 40 -26.88 -4.74 -17.71
N ASP A 41 -27.87 -5.38 -17.11
CA ASP A 41 -28.27 -5.06 -15.74
C ASP A 41 -27.08 -5.32 -14.81
N LEU A 42 -26.50 -4.25 -14.26
CA LEU A 42 -25.43 -4.35 -13.28
C LEU A 42 -25.93 -5.06 -12.02
N PRO A 43 -25.09 -5.83 -11.30
CA PRO A 43 -25.48 -6.46 -10.05
C PRO A 43 -26.05 -5.44 -9.05
N GLU A 44 -27.15 -5.79 -8.37
CA GLU A 44 -27.68 -4.99 -7.28
C GLU A 44 -26.58 -4.85 -6.20
N ASN A 45 -26.17 -3.62 -5.89
CA ASN A 45 -25.01 -3.24 -5.05
C ASN A 45 -23.64 -3.15 -5.76
N CYS A 46 -23.61 -2.63 -7.00
CA CYS A 46 -22.36 -2.22 -7.63
C CYS A 46 -21.61 -1.15 -6.80
N PRO A 47 -20.40 -1.42 -6.29
CA PRO A 47 -19.57 -0.39 -5.67
C PRO A 47 -19.16 0.61 -6.74
N THR A 48 -19.39 1.90 -6.48
CA THR A 48 -18.96 2.97 -7.38
C THR A 48 -17.46 3.19 -7.20
N SER A 49 -16.64 2.40 -7.90
CA SER A 49 -15.17 2.46 -7.95
C SER A 49 -14.43 2.32 -6.61
N GLN A 50 -13.30 1.62 -6.62
CA GLN A 50 -12.37 1.60 -5.47
C GLN A 50 -11.45 2.83 -5.45
N ASP A 51 -11.55 3.74 -6.44
CA ASP A 51 -10.70 4.94 -6.60
C ASP A 51 -9.19 4.62 -6.55
N LEU A 52 -8.80 3.47 -7.11
CA LEU A 52 -7.43 2.97 -7.10
C LEU A 52 -6.51 3.67 -8.11
N GLY A 53 -7.03 4.61 -8.90
CA GLY A 53 -6.26 5.30 -9.94
C GLY A 53 -5.81 4.42 -11.11
N VAL A 54 -6.34 3.20 -11.24
CA VAL A 54 -6.05 2.28 -12.34
C VAL A 54 -7.08 2.46 -13.45
N GLU A 55 -6.61 2.77 -14.66
CA GLU A 55 -7.49 2.98 -15.81
C GLU A 55 -7.96 1.64 -16.37
N TRP A 56 -9.29 1.46 -16.46
CA TRP A 56 -9.88 0.29 -17.09
C TRP A 56 -9.64 0.33 -18.60
N PRO A 57 -9.12 -0.74 -19.23
CA PRO A 57 -8.94 -0.75 -20.68
C PRO A 57 -10.26 -0.51 -21.43
N ALA A 58 -10.16 0.25 -22.52
CA ALA A 58 -11.29 0.55 -23.41
C ALA A 58 -11.74 -0.69 -24.20
N GLU A 59 -10.78 -1.52 -24.62
CA GLU A 59 -11.01 -2.82 -25.25
C GLU A 59 -10.37 -3.90 -24.38
N LEU A 60 -11.14 -4.94 -24.05
CA LEU A 60 -10.65 -6.02 -23.21
C LEU A 60 -10.23 -7.22 -24.09
N ASP A 61 -8.93 -7.38 -24.27
CA ASP A 61 -8.32 -8.61 -24.76
C ASP A 61 -7.49 -9.28 -23.64
N ALA A 62 -6.90 -10.45 -23.92
CA ALA A 62 -6.11 -11.17 -22.94
C ALA A 62 -4.93 -10.34 -22.41
N ALA A 63 -4.20 -9.63 -23.27
CA ALA A 63 -3.05 -8.84 -22.85
C ALA A 63 -3.49 -7.63 -22.02
N ALA A 64 -4.58 -6.99 -22.41
CA ALA A 64 -5.19 -5.90 -21.66
C ALA A 64 -5.70 -6.37 -20.29
N ALA A 65 -6.32 -7.55 -20.21
CA ALA A 65 -6.79 -8.14 -18.94
C ALA A 65 -5.62 -8.45 -17.99
N GLU A 66 -4.53 -9.01 -18.51
CA GLU A 66 -3.29 -9.28 -17.75
C GLU A 66 -2.71 -7.98 -17.18
N SER A 67 -2.36 -7.02 -18.04
CA SER A 67 -1.75 -5.76 -17.60
C SER A 67 -2.66 -4.94 -16.67
N PHE A 68 -3.97 -4.95 -16.94
CA PHE A 68 -4.95 -4.29 -16.08
C PHE A 68 -5.01 -4.92 -14.69
N LEU A 69 -5.14 -6.25 -14.60
CA LEU A 69 -5.30 -6.93 -13.31
C LEU A 69 -4.03 -6.96 -12.48
N GLU A 70 -2.85 -6.98 -13.10
CA GLU A 70 -1.59 -6.76 -12.36
C GLU A 70 -1.58 -5.37 -11.72
N ALA A 71 -1.83 -4.31 -12.50
CA ALA A 71 -1.88 -2.95 -11.96
C ALA A 71 -2.98 -2.81 -10.89
N TYR A 72 -4.14 -3.41 -11.13
CA TYR A 72 -5.29 -3.38 -10.22
C TYR A 72 -5.01 -4.10 -8.91
N GLU A 73 -4.47 -5.32 -8.92
CA GLU A 73 -4.16 -6.08 -7.70
C GLU A 73 -3.09 -5.36 -6.87
N ASN A 74 -2.06 -4.81 -7.51
CA ASN A 74 -1.02 -4.04 -6.81
C ASN A 74 -1.60 -2.81 -6.10
N ALA A 75 -2.48 -2.06 -6.77
CA ALA A 75 -3.15 -0.92 -6.15
C ALA A 75 -4.15 -1.37 -5.06
N TYR A 76 -4.99 -2.38 -5.33
CA TYR A 76 -5.95 -2.92 -4.38
C TYR A 76 -5.27 -3.42 -3.11
N TYR A 77 -4.19 -4.19 -3.25
CA TYR A 77 -3.48 -4.74 -2.10
C TYR A 77 -2.80 -3.63 -1.29
N ARG A 78 -2.22 -2.62 -1.93
CA ARG A 78 -1.61 -1.45 -1.26
C ARG A 78 -2.65 -0.63 -0.49
N GLU A 79 -3.73 -0.21 -1.15
CA GLU A 79 -4.68 0.76 -0.59
C GLU A 79 -5.76 0.11 0.30
N VAL A 80 -6.21 -1.10 -0.03
CA VAL A 80 -7.37 -1.72 0.62
C VAL A 80 -6.96 -2.79 1.62
N VAL A 81 -6.02 -3.67 1.24
CA VAL A 81 -5.62 -4.80 2.10
C VAL A 81 -4.60 -4.35 3.14
N VAL A 82 -3.53 -3.67 2.71
CA VAL A 82 -2.47 -3.19 3.59
C VAL A 82 -2.82 -1.83 4.20
N ASP A 83 -3.59 -1.00 3.50
CA ASP A 83 -3.87 0.39 3.87
C ASP A 83 -2.54 1.14 4.13
N TYR A 84 -1.65 1.10 3.13
CA TYR A 84 -0.30 1.61 3.27
C TYR A 84 -0.27 3.14 3.14
N GLU A 85 -0.12 3.79 4.29
CA GLU A 85 0.25 5.20 4.42
C GLU A 85 1.66 5.27 5.03
N PRO A 86 2.66 5.89 4.35
CA PRO A 86 3.99 6.06 4.92
C PRO A 86 3.94 7.03 6.11
N GLU A 87 4.49 6.60 7.24
CA GLU A 87 4.59 7.38 8.49
C GLU A 87 5.98 8.00 8.69
N SER A 88 6.97 7.52 7.93
CA SER A 88 8.34 8.03 7.84
C SER A 88 8.80 8.13 6.40
N ARG A 89 9.77 9.01 6.14
CA ARG A 89 10.39 9.18 4.82
C ARG A 89 11.17 7.97 4.33
N VAL A 90 11.61 7.11 5.25
CA VAL A 90 12.34 5.88 4.98
C VAL A 90 11.41 4.66 4.95
N ASP A 91 10.09 4.85 5.07
CA ASP A 91 9.15 3.76 4.86
C ASP A 91 9.10 3.38 3.38
N GLU A 92 8.98 2.08 3.09
CA GLU A 92 8.90 1.58 1.72
C GLU A 92 7.82 0.51 1.58
N TYR A 93 7.11 0.55 0.46
CA TYR A 93 6.19 -0.50 0.02
C TYR A 93 6.85 -1.27 -1.13
N GLY A 94 7.24 -2.50 -0.87
CA GLY A 94 7.90 -3.38 -1.82
C GLY A 94 7.12 -4.67 -2.08
N LEU A 95 5.79 -4.61 -2.03
CA LEU A 95 4.93 -5.72 -2.42
C LEU A 95 4.58 -5.61 -3.89
N GLU A 96 4.66 -6.74 -4.60
CA GLU A 96 4.27 -6.84 -6.00
C GLU A 96 3.46 -8.11 -6.27
N ALA A 97 2.46 -7.99 -7.15
CA ALA A 97 1.73 -9.11 -7.72
C ALA A 97 1.94 -9.21 -9.23
N GLY A 98 1.91 -10.44 -9.74
CA GLY A 98 1.97 -10.76 -11.15
C GLY A 98 1.07 -11.94 -11.52
N VAL A 99 0.76 -12.07 -12.81
CA VAL A 99 -0.04 -13.18 -13.33
C VAL A 99 0.75 -14.49 -13.28
N THR A 100 0.17 -15.54 -12.68
CA THR A 100 0.80 -16.87 -12.59
C THR A 100 0.55 -17.71 -13.82
N ASP A 101 -0.65 -17.58 -14.39
CA ASP A 101 -1.11 -18.27 -15.60
C ASP A 101 -1.84 -17.27 -16.49
N GLY A 102 -1.51 -17.28 -17.79
CA GLY A 102 -2.08 -16.33 -18.74
C GLY A 102 -3.63 -16.33 -18.73
N PRO A 103 -4.27 -15.21 -19.08
CA PRO A 103 -5.72 -15.07 -18.99
C PRO A 103 -6.49 -16.12 -19.77
N THR A 104 -7.52 -16.68 -19.14
CA THR A 104 -8.42 -17.64 -19.76
C THR A 104 -9.73 -16.96 -20.12
N ALA A 105 -10.09 -16.95 -21.39
CA ALA A 105 -11.38 -16.40 -21.83
C ALA A 105 -12.54 -17.26 -21.29
N VAL A 106 -13.49 -16.63 -20.61
CA VAL A 106 -14.67 -17.27 -20.04
C VAL A 106 -15.87 -16.36 -20.25
N GLU A 107 -16.89 -16.87 -20.95
CA GLU A 107 -18.08 -16.10 -21.34
C GLU A 107 -17.70 -14.80 -22.07
N ASP A 108 -18.03 -13.65 -21.50
CA ASP A 108 -17.81 -12.31 -22.06
C ASP A 108 -16.54 -11.64 -21.51
N GLY A 109 -15.72 -12.38 -20.75
CA GLY A 109 -14.57 -11.82 -20.05
C GLY A 109 -13.40 -12.80 -19.91
N TYR A 110 -12.56 -12.54 -18.91
CA TYR A 110 -11.35 -13.29 -18.63
C TYR A 110 -11.26 -13.66 -17.15
N GLU A 111 -10.87 -14.91 -16.90
CA GLU A 111 -10.37 -15.34 -15.61
C GLU A 111 -8.84 -15.27 -15.57
N VAL A 112 -8.29 -14.73 -14.48
CA VAL A 112 -6.84 -14.55 -14.32
C VAL A 112 -6.42 -14.96 -12.91
N ALA A 113 -5.35 -15.73 -12.81
CA ALA A 113 -4.73 -16.10 -11.55
C ALA A 113 -3.49 -15.24 -11.31
N LEU A 114 -3.37 -14.70 -10.10
CA LEU A 114 -2.26 -13.86 -9.68
C LEU A 114 -1.64 -14.42 -8.40
N SER A 115 -0.35 -14.18 -8.23
CA SER A 115 0.33 -14.32 -6.95
C SER A 115 1.15 -13.08 -6.69
N GLY A 116 1.30 -12.75 -5.42
CA GLY A 116 2.11 -11.64 -4.99
C GLY A 116 2.99 -11.98 -3.81
N SER A 117 4.08 -11.24 -3.68
CA SER A 117 4.99 -11.33 -2.56
C SER A 117 5.75 -10.03 -2.33
N GLY A 118 6.50 -9.98 -1.24
CA GLY A 118 7.42 -8.89 -0.93
C GLY A 118 7.33 -8.45 0.52
N GLY A 119 7.60 -7.17 0.78
CA GLY A 119 7.63 -6.62 2.13
C GLY A 119 7.11 -5.20 2.25
N VAL A 120 6.60 -4.89 3.43
CA VAL A 120 6.36 -3.52 3.87
C VAL A 120 7.44 -3.17 4.88
N TYR A 121 8.24 -2.16 4.55
CA TYR A 121 9.38 -1.71 5.35
C TYR A 121 8.95 -0.49 6.16
N ARG A 122 9.03 -0.62 7.49
CA ARG A 122 8.79 0.47 8.45
C ARG A 122 9.96 0.52 9.42
N PRO A 123 11.09 1.05 8.98
CA PRO A 123 12.35 0.87 9.68
C PRO A 123 12.39 1.66 10.99
N THR A 124 13.08 1.09 11.97
CA THR A 124 13.59 1.79 13.15
C THR A 124 14.95 2.40 12.82
N LEU A 125 15.51 3.23 13.72
CA LEU A 125 16.89 3.71 13.56
C LEU A 125 17.83 3.09 14.58
N HIS A 126 19.01 2.71 14.10
CA HIS A 126 20.18 2.45 14.91
C HIS A 126 21.07 3.70 14.95
N LEU A 127 21.35 4.20 16.14
CA LEU A 127 22.34 5.24 16.39
C LEU A 127 23.55 4.59 17.05
N SER A 128 24.70 4.59 16.38
CA SER A 128 25.96 4.06 16.91
C SER A 128 26.96 5.19 17.01
N ALA A 129 27.44 5.48 18.22
CA ALA A 129 28.43 6.50 18.48
C ALA A 129 29.75 5.84 18.91
N THR A 130 30.87 6.18 18.28
CA THR A 130 32.19 5.62 18.59
C THR A 130 33.24 6.73 18.59
N THR A 131 34.22 6.68 19.50
CA THR A 131 35.34 7.63 19.48
C THR A 131 36.15 7.48 18.19
N ALA A 132 36.34 8.57 17.46
CA ALA A 132 37.07 8.58 16.20
C ALA A 132 37.72 9.94 15.97
N GLU A 133 38.86 9.95 15.26
CA GLU A 133 39.41 11.20 14.74
C GLU A 133 38.59 11.65 13.53
N PRO A 134 37.97 12.84 13.56
CA PRO A 134 37.19 13.32 12.42
C PRO A 134 38.11 13.55 11.21
N PRO A 135 37.62 13.29 9.97
CA PRO A 135 38.36 13.63 8.76
C PRO A 135 38.76 15.12 8.74
N PRO A 136 39.90 15.50 8.12
CA PRO A 136 40.42 16.88 8.19
C PRO A 136 39.51 18.00 7.65
N ALA A 137 38.45 17.66 6.93
CA ALA A 137 37.47 18.59 6.37
C ALA A 137 36.04 18.33 6.87
N ALA A 138 35.88 17.42 7.83
CA ALA A 138 34.57 17.08 8.37
C ALA A 138 34.01 18.25 9.19
N ASP A 139 32.72 18.51 9.00
CA ASP A 139 31.94 19.37 9.86
C ASP A 139 31.79 18.70 11.23
N THR A 140 32.47 19.27 12.22
CA THR A 140 32.50 18.72 13.59
C THR A 140 31.63 19.59 14.49
N VAL A 141 30.53 19.02 14.97
CA VAL A 141 29.54 19.72 15.78
C VAL A 141 29.91 19.65 17.26
N PRO A 142 30.03 20.77 17.98
CA PRO A 142 30.28 20.72 19.42
C PRO A 142 29.04 20.18 20.16
N VAL A 143 29.24 19.29 21.14
CA VAL A 143 28.15 18.65 21.92
C VAL A 143 27.20 19.64 22.59
N GLY A 144 27.67 20.86 22.86
CA GLY A 144 26.87 21.96 23.38
C GLY A 144 25.73 22.43 22.46
N GLU A 145 25.83 22.17 21.15
CA GLU A 145 24.78 22.49 20.17
C GLU A 145 23.68 21.41 20.09
N VAL A 146 23.90 20.23 20.69
CA VAL A 146 22.97 19.09 20.63
C VAL A 146 21.89 19.21 21.70
N ASP A 147 20.78 19.90 21.41
CA ASP A 147 19.72 20.11 22.41
C ASP A 147 18.98 18.84 22.87
N ASP A 148 18.90 17.79 22.05
CA ASP A 148 18.25 16.53 22.41
C ASP A 148 19.04 15.79 23.49
N GLY A 149 18.42 15.61 24.66
CA GLY A 149 19.08 14.99 25.81
C GLY A 149 19.54 13.55 25.55
N ARG A 150 18.79 12.75 24.78
CA ARG A 150 19.18 11.36 24.51
C ARG A 150 20.37 11.29 23.57
N LEU A 151 20.38 12.10 22.52
CA LEU A 151 21.50 12.17 21.60
C LEU A 151 22.76 12.71 22.31
N ARG A 152 22.60 13.74 23.15
CA ARG A 152 23.70 14.25 23.98
C ARG A 152 24.26 13.17 24.90
N ASP A 153 23.40 12.48 25.66
CA ASP A 153 23.81 11.40 26.57
C ASP A 153 24.53 10.26 25.82
N LEU A 154 24.06 9.91 24.61
CA LEU A 154 24.70 8.91 23.75
C LEU A 154 26.14 9.33 23.37
N LEU A 155 26.31 10.56 22.90
CA LEU A 155 27.62 11.11 22.50
C LEU A 155 28.58 11.22 23.68
N GLU A 156 28.10 11.70 24.83
CA GLU A 156 28.89 11.81 26.07
C GLU A 156 29.31 10.43 26.59
N THR A 157 28.42 9.44 26.51
CA THR A 157 28.74 8.05 26.88
C THR A 157 29.80 7.47 25.95
N ALA A 158 29.66 7.64 24.64
CA ALA A 158 30.66 7.18 23.68
C ALA A 158 32.02 7.86 23.91
N ALA A 159 32.07 9.16 24.18
CA ALA A 159 33.31 9.87 24.49
C ALA A 159 34.00 9.33 25.77
N ALA A 160 33.21 8.91 26.78
CA ALA A 160 33.73 8.40 28.04
C ALA A 160 34.14 6.92 27.99
N GLU A 161 33.37 6.08 27.28
CA GLU A 161 33.49 4.62 27.28
C GLU A 161 34.10 4.04 26.00
N GLY A 162 34.21 4.84 24.94
CA GLY A 162 34.75 4.48 23.63
C GLY A 162 33.66 4.23 22.58
N GLU A 163 32.49 3.73 22.99
CA GLU A 163 31.35 3.44 22.13
C GLU A 163 30.03 3.52 22.91
N ALA A 164 28.93 3.78 22.23
CA ALA A 164 27.58 3.71 22.77
C ALA A 164 26.56 3.51 21.64
N GLU A 165 25.42 2.88 21.93
CA GLU A 165 24.36 2.66 20.95
C GLU A 165 22.97 3.05 21.49
N HIS A 166 22.10 3.51 20.60
CA HIS A 166 20.69 3.75 20.89
C HIS A 166 19.80 3.29 19.74
N HIS A 167 18.74 2.56 20.06
CA HIS A 167 17.70 2.19 19.10
C HIS A 167 16.52 3.16 19.23
N VAL A 168 16.13 3.76 18.11
CA VAL A 168 14.98 4.66 18.02
C VAL A 168 13.76 3.83 17.63
N GLU A 169 12.89 3.63 18.62
CA GLU A 169 11.61 2.95 18.49
C GLU A 169 10.49 3.82 19.08
N PRO A 170 9.24 3.70 18.59
CA PRO A 170 8.77 2.91 17.44
C PRO A 170 9.12 3.59 16.08
N PRO A 171 8.91 2.91 14.93
CA PRO A 171 9.08 3.52 13.59
C PRO A 171 8.11 4.70 13.35
N GLY A 172 8.23 5.36 12.20
CA GLY A 172 7.39 6.50 11.81
C GLY A 172 7.99 7.84 12.25
N ARG A 173 7.16 8.79 12.69
CA ARG A 173 7.58 10.18 12.95
C ARG A 173 8.77 10.37 13.92
N THR A 174 9.01 9.43 14.83
CA THR A 174 10.17 9.51 15.73
C THR A 174 11.49 9.32 14.97
N VAL A 175 11.48 8.44 13.96
CA VAL A 175 12.59 8.18 13.04
C VAL A 175 12.90 9.45 12.24
N ASP A 176 11.90 10.01 11.56
CA ASP A 176 12.07 11.27 10.80
C ASP A 176 12.64 12.39 11.67
N ARG A 177 12.13 12.54 12.90
CA ARG A 177 12.61 13.55 13.83
C ARG A 177 14.11 13.40 14.13
N TYR A 178 14.62 12.18 14.28
CA TYR A 178 16.05 11.96 14.53
C TYR A 178 16.90 12.17 13.26
N ILE A 179 16.41 11.76 12.09
CA ILE A 179 17.07 12.05 10.80
C ILE A 179 17.19 13.57 10.61
N GLU A 180 16.09 14.31 10.80
CA GLU A 180 16.06 15.76 10.66
C GLU A 180 16.92 16.48 11.71
N LEU A 181 16.92 15.97 12.95
CA LEU A 181 17.77 16.51 14.01
C LEU A 181 19.25 16.44 13.62
N VAL A 182 19.73 15.26 13.20
CA VAL A 182 21.15 15.10 12.84
C VAL A 182 21.49 15.92 11.60
N ALA A 183 20.63 15.93 10.58
CA ALA A 183 20.79 16.76 9.39
C ALA A 183 20.81 18.27 9.68
N SER A 184 20.11 18.72 10.73
CA SER A 184 20.13 20.12 11.14
C SER A 184 21.41 20.51 11.89
N LEU A 185 22.09 19.54 12.49
CA LEU A 185 23.31 19.73 13.28
C LEU A 185 24.55 19.71 12.39
N SER A 186 24.63 18.78 11.42
CA SER A 186 25.82 18.59 10.59
C SER A 186 25.51 18.78 9.10
N GLY A 187 26.30 19.61 8.44
CA GLY A 187 26.23 19.81 6.99
C GLY A 187 26.75 18.64 6.16
N ASP A 188 27.50 17.71 6.78
CA ASP A 188 28.03 16.51 6.14
C ASP A 188 27.05 15.32 6.19
N PHE A 189 26.00 15.41 7.00
CA PHE A 189 25.00 14.36 7.11
C PHE A 189 23.92 14.52 6.03
N GLU A 190 23.91 13.59 5.08
CA GLU A 190 22.82 13.46 4.10
C GLU A 190 21.64 12.72 4.76
N PRO A 191 20.43 13.30 4.78
CA PRO A 191 19.24 12.63 5.32
C PRO A 191 18.97 11.29 4.63
N LEU A 192 18.65 10.27 5.41
CA LEU A 192 18.29 8.95 4.89
C LEU A 192 16.95 9.00 4.14
N GLU A 193 16.84 8.25 3.03
CA GLU A 193 15.66 8.27 2.16
C GLU A 193 15.04 6.88 1.94
N ALA A 194 15.73 5.80 2.31
CA ALA A 194 15.26 4.42 2.14
C ALA A 194 15.62 3.51 3.33
N PRO A 195 14.95 2.35 3.48
CA PRO A 195 15.36 1.30 4.41
C PRO A 195 16.80 0.85 4.14
N GLY A 196 17.56 0.59 5.20
CA GLY A 196 18.96 0.17 5.09
C GLY A 196 19.95 1.30 4.80
N ASP A 197 19.50 2.51 4.49
CA ASP A 197 20.38 3.67 4.34
C ASP A 197 21.15 3.94 5.64
N SER A 198 22.36 4.48 5.48
CA SER A 198 23.16 4.95 6.62
C SER A 198 23.89 6.23 6.27
N GLY A 199 24.09 7.05 7.30
CA GLY A 199 24.78 8.32 7.21
C GLY A 199 25.62 8.56 8.46
N THR A 200 26.62 9.45 8.34
CA THR A 200 27.59 9.71 9.40
C THR A 200 27.66 11.20 9.71
N ALA A 201 27.80 11.53 10.99
CA ALA A 201 28.09 12.88 11.48
C ALA A 201 29.20 12.83 12.54
N TYR A 202 29.98 13.89 12.66
CA TYR A 202 31.07 13.99 13.62
C TYR A 202 30.79 15.05 14.69
N PHE A 203 31.11 14.72 15.94
CA PHE A 203 30.88 15.56 17.11
C PHE A 203 32.17 15.75 17.92
N ASP A 204 32.33 16.93 18.51
CA ASP A 204 33.36 17.21 19.52
C ASP A 204 32.71 17.21 20.91
N VAL A 205 33.15 16.28 21.75
CA VAL A 205 32.71 16.14 23.14
C VAL A 205 33.89 16.48 24.04
N ASP A 206 33.98 17.74 24.46
CA ASP A 206 35.05 18.26 25.33
C ASP A 206 36.47 17.95 24.80
N GLY A 207 36.68 18.06 23.49
CA GLY A 207 37.94 17.74 22.81
C GLY A 207 38.13 16.26 22.43
N THR A 208 37.14 15.41 22.68
CA THR A 208 37.10 14.02 22.19
C THR A 208 36.23 13.94 20.94
N GLY A 209 36.81 13.53 19.82
CA GLY A 209 36.07 13.28 18.58
C GLY A 209 35.20 12.03 18.68
N VAL A 210 33.93 12.16 18.28
CA VAL A 210 32.94 11.08 18.24
C VAL A 210 32.32 11.02 16.85
N GLU A 211 32.37 9.85 16.23
CA GLU A 211 31.61 9.52 15.03
C GLU A 211 30.24 8.99 15.44
N LEU A 212 29.17 9.56 14.87
CA LEU A 212 27.81 9.05 14.97
C LEU A 212 27.40 8.47 13.62
N VAL A 213 27.12 7.17 13.59
CA VAL A 213 26.45 6.51 12.48
C VAL A 213 24.96 6.42 12.79
N VAL A 214 24.15 6.91 11.85
CA VAL A 214 22.70 6.79 11.86
C VAL A 214 22.33 5.82 10.74
N GLN A 215 21.68 4.72 11.08
CA GLN A 215 21.28 3.71 10.12
C GLN A 215 19.78 3.42 10.23
N ALA A 216 19.08 3.45 9.11
CA ALA A 216 17.73 2.90 9.02
C ALA A 216 17.82 1.38 8.92
N ASP A 217 17.06 0.68 9.75
CA ASP A 217 16.96 -0.76 9.64
C ASP A 217 16.33 -1.17 8.30
N SER A 218 16.42 -2.45 7.94
CA SER A 218 15.84 -3.00 6.72
C SER A 218 14.87 -4.16 6.99
N PHE A 219 14.40 -4.30 8.24
CA PHE A 219 13.46 -5.35 8.59
C PHE A 219 12.07 -5.09 8.00
N HIS A 220 11.50 -6.13 7.40
CA HIS A 220 10.14 -6.13 6.86
C HIS A 220 9.35 -7.35 7.37
N GLY A 221 8.03 -7.21 7.41
CA GLY A 221 7.15 -8.37 7.40
C GLY A 221 7.13 -8.97 6.00
N ASP A 222 7.32 -10.27 5.89
CA ASP A 222 7.14 -10.96 4.62
C ASP A 222 5.65 -11.21 4.33
N TYR A 223 5.25 -10.97 3.09
CA TYR A 223 3.91 -11.27 2.61
C TYR A 223 3.97 -12.17 1.38
N TRP A 224 2.98 -13.04 1.29
CA TRP A 224 2.71 -13.91 0.16
C TRP A 224 1.21 -14.13 0.09
N TRP A 225 0.65 -13.96 -1.11
CA TRP A 225 -0.77 -14.16 -1.34
C TRP A 225 -1.02 -14.65 -2.76
N GLU A 226 -2.20 -15.22 -2.95
CA GLU A 226 -2.73 -15.63 -4.24
C GLU A 226 -4.11 -14.98 -4.40
N ALA A 227 -4.49 -14.72 -5.63
CA ALA A 227 -5.81 -14.20 -5.95
C ALA A 227 -6.28 -14.74 -7.30
N ARG A 228 -7.60 -14.86 -7.46
CA ARG A 228 -8.21 -15.08 -8.78
C ARG A 228 -9.24 -14.02 -9.07
N TYR A 229 -9.22 -13.60 -10.32
CA TYR A 229 -10.07 -12.54 -10.81
C TYR A 229 -10.94 -13.02 -11.96
N TYR A 230 -12.13 -12.45 -12.04
CA TYR A 230 -12.89 -12.38 -13.28
C TYR A 230 -13.06 -10.90 -13.64
N VAL A 231 -12.73 -10.56 -14.89
CA VAL A 231 -12.90 -9.22 -15.44
C VAL A 231 -13.64 -9.32 -16.77
N ASP A 232 -14.63 -8.46 -16.97
CA ASP A 232 -15.23 -8.23 -18.28
C ASP A 232 -15.33 -6.72 -18.57
N GLU A 233 -16.09 -6.36 -19.61
CA GLU A 233 -16.32 -4.96 -19.95
C GLU A 233 -17.16 -4.19 -18.92
N HIS A 234 -17.59 -4.78 -17.81
CA HIS A 234 -18.49 -4.12 -16.86
C HIS A 234 -18.15 -4.39 -15.41
N VAL A 235 -17.54 -5.52 -15.07
CA VAL A 235 -17.29 -5.91 -13.67
C VAL A 235 -15.86 -6.40 -13.44
N VAL A 236 -15.36 -6.16 -12.23
CA VAL A 236 -14.18 -6.81 -11.66
C VAL A 236 -14.60 -7.58 -10.41
N ARG A 237 -14.30 -8.88 -10.37
CA ARG A 237 -14.56 -9.77 -9.24
C ARG A 237 -13.29 -10.44 -8.78
N ARG A 238 -13.13 -10.65 -7.46
CA ARG A 238 -11.93 -11.23 -6.86
C ARG A 238 -12.26 -12.28 -5.80
N VAL A 239 -11.43 -13.31 -5.71
CA VAL A 239 -11.35 -14.23 -4.56
C VAL A 239 -9.92 -14.31 -4.05
N ASP A 240 -9.75 -14.44 -2.72
CA ASP A 240 -8.46 -14.58 -2.01
C ASP A 240 -7.84 -16.00 -2.09
N ASP A 241 -8.45 -16.90 -2.86
CA ASP A 241 -8.09 -18.32 -2.92
C ASP A 241 -7.85 -18.76 -4.36
N ALA A 242 -6.85 -19.63 -4.56
CA ALA A 242 -6.43 -20.10 -5.88
C ALA A 242 -7.38 -21.13 -6.52
N GLU A 243 -8.35 -21.67 -5.79
CA GLU A 243 -9.30 -22.68 -6.27
C GLU A 243 -10.71 -22.13 -6.47
N GLY A 244 -11.04 -20.99 -5.85
CA GLY A 244 -12.35 -20.33 -5.97
C GLY A 244 -12.67 -19.82 -7.37
N ASP A 245 -13.93 -19.97 -7.80
CA ASP A 245 -14.45 -19.32 -9.00
C ASP A 245 -14.89 -17.87 -8.66
N PRO A 246 -14.19 -16.84 -9.16
CA PRO A 246 -14.52 -15.45 -8.90
C PRO A 246 -15.88 -15.01 -9.47
N ARG A 247 -16.45 -15.73 -10.44
CA ARG A 247 -17.80 -15.43 -10.97
C ARG A 247 -18.90 -15.88 -10.02
N GLU A 248 -18.71 -17.00 -9.32
CA GLU A 248 -19.72 -17.56 -8.43
C GLU A 248 -19.66 -16.98 -7.02
N ASN A 249 -18.46 -16.85 -6.46
CA ASN A 249 -18.25 -16.50 -5.05
C ASN A 249 -17.30 -15.33 -4.85
N GLY A 250 -16.90 -14.64 -5.92
CA GLY A 250 -16.00 -13.50 -5.85
C GLY A 250 -16.68 -12.22 -5.39
N ASP A 251 -15.97 -11.48 -4.55
CA ASP A 251 -16.34 -10.13 -4.16
C ASP A 251 -16.36 -9.24 -5.40
N LEU A 252 -17.49 -8.57 -5.62
CA LEU A 252 -17.62 -7.57 -6.67
C LEU A 252 -16.88 -6.30 -6.23
N LEU A 253 -15.74 -6.02 -6.84
CA LEU A 253 -14.87 -4.92 -6.43
C LEU A 253 -15.23 -3.61 -7.14
N GLU A 254 -15.53 -3.67 -8.43
CA GLU A 254 -15.83 -2.49 -9.24
C GLU A 254 -16.80 -2.84 -10.38
N CYS A 255 -17.61 -1.87 -10.79
CA CYS A 255 -18.33 -1.95 -12.05
C CYS A 255 -18.47 -0.60 -12.77
N ARG A 256 -18.60 -0.69 -14.10
CA ARG A 256 -18.85 0.44 -15.00
C ARG A 256 -20.17 0.27 -15.73
N GLU A 257 -20.98 1.33 -15.77
CA GLU A 257 -22.19 1.37 -16.59
C GLU A 257 -21.82 1.21 -18.07
N ALA A 258 -22.70 0.56 -18.83
CA ALA A 258 -22.59 0.54 -20.28
C ALA A 258 -22.68 1.98 -20.82
N ALA A 259 -21.73 2.37 -21.66
CA ALA A 259 -21.70 3.70 -22.28
C ALA A 259 -22.81 3.87 -23.33
#